data_AF-A0A2B4SKV1-F1
#
_entry.id   AF-A0A2B4SKV1-F1
#
_cell.length_a   1.000
_cell.length_b   1.000
_cell.length_c   1.000
_cell.angle_alpha   90.00
_cell.angle_beta   90.00
_cell.angle_gamma   90.00
#
_symmetry.space_group_name_H-M   'P 1'
#
loop_
_entity.id
_entity.type
_entity.pdbx_description
1 polymer ?
#
loop_
_entity_poly.entity_id
_entity_poly.type
_entity_poly.pdbx_seq_one_letter_code
_entity_poly.pdbx_strand_id
1 'polypeptide(L)'
;MDKEIDYLLTKADLSNYTDNFKQIGVAKVEHFLDVDDETLERDIGLTKIQTRRLRRFFAQIQGESKQRGTSSEGVTSASAPKKRKQAILSFGRSGQLQLLRNDSAPEKKPWEKYLLPNPHTERLKFYNNVVPQIYESSFVSKQAGFKQYLLEQQQMRWQLNTKIKALSDKENNLLRNENWGVCQNITKFMSGVDGCKGSGDVAKCESSLTTVNEAFNSASDLLSFMNNRRKNLYTEERTLRSFASDELKYFQEAQERVKAIHQELQKASNALTTTLMSLKRKFPSPMGNNGQSRRKKENKRKVKKIKEKRLHQRAALLLEKLTSKEVAKEVFDSLEKNTYKCVSSINAGFTARFVKRLHLDPLLWLLERGVFETELARNLKVVVARMNEENSSNGAEKGSSSGEDSDESDEETVQEPVERAAEDSDTEAEQDTASPK
;
A
#
# COMPACT_ATOMS: atom_id res chain seq x y z
N MET A 1 2.27 -11.03 22.35
CA MET A 1 0.98 -10.37 22.03
C MET A 1 -0.13 -11.40 22.17
N ASP A 2 -0.28 -12.01 23.36
CA ASP A 2 -1.25 -13.09 23.60
C ASP A 2 -2.61 -12.58 24.06
N LYS A 3 -3.06 -11.46 23.50
CA LYS A 3 -4.43 -11.01 23.74
C LYS A 3 -5.32 -11.70 22.71
N GLU A 4 -6.45 -12.23 23.16
CA GLU A 4 -7.48 -12.76 22.27
C GLU A 4 -8.04 -11.66 21.38
N ILE A 5 -8.50 -12.03 20.18
CA ILE A 5 -9.06 -11.07 19.22
C ILE A 5 -10.26 -10.32 19.82
N ASP A 6 -11.01 -10.97 20.72
CA ASP A 6 -12.16 -10.44 21.44
C ASP A 6 -11.81 -9.14 22.19
N TYR A 7 -10.58 -9.00 22.69
CA TYR A 7 -10.10 -7.78 23.32
C TYR A 7 -9.99 -6.60 22.33
N LEU A 8 -9.45 -6.85 21.14
CA LEU A 8 -9.32 -5.83 20.09
C LEU A 8 -10.71 -5.44 19.56
N LEU A 9 -11.58 -6.42 19.36
CA LEU A 9 -12.93 -6.20 18.85
C LEU A 9 -13.80 -5.45 19.85
N THR A 10 -13.68 -5.75 21.15
CA THR A 10 -14.40 -5.01 22.20
C THR A 10 -13.95 -3.55 22.26
N LYS A 11 -12.64 -3.27 22.16
CA LYS A 11 -12.13 -1.88 22.11
C LYS A 11 -12.57 -1.09 20.88
N ALA A 12 -12.84 -1.79 19.76
CA ALA A 12 -13.25 -1.17 18.51
C ALA A 12 -14.78 -1.06 18.33
N ASP A 13 -15.58 -1.47 19.33
CA ASP A 13 -17.03 -1.66 19.26
C ASP A 13 -17.47 -2.62 18.14
N LEU A 14 -16.70 -3.70 17.94
CA LEU A 14 -16.90 -4.71 16.90
C LEU A 14 -17.07 -6.13 17.47
N SER A 15 -17.48 -6.25 18.74
CA SER A 15 -17.70 -7.54 19.42
C SER A 15 -18.69 -8.46 18.71
N ASN A 16 -19.62 -7.90 17.94
CA ASN A 16 -20.58 -8.66 17.13
C ASN A 16 -19.93 -9.50 16.00
N TYR A 17 -18.69 -9.19 15.62
CA TYR A 17 -17.97 -9.87 14.54
C TYR A 17 -17.01 -10.96 15.06
N THR A 18 -17.00 -11.21 16.38
CA THR A 18 -16.08 -12.15 17.02
C THR A 18 -16.09 -13.54 16.39
N ASP A 19 -17.29 -14.06 16.09
CA ASP A 19 -17.42 -15.38 15.47
C ASP A 19 -16.90 -15.38 14.02
N ASN A 20 -17.02 -14.27 13.29
CA ASN A 20 -16.52 -14.13 11.93
C ASN A 20 -14.97 -14.11 11.93
N PHE A 21 -14.35 -13.41 12.87
CA PHE A 21 -12.91 -13.43 13.06
C PHE A 21 -12.40 -14.82 13.46
N LYS A 22 -13.11 -15.53 14.34
CA LYS A 22 -12.78 -16.91 14.73
C LYS A 22 -12.96 -17.89 13.57
N GLN A 23 -13.97 -17.70 12.70
CA GLN A 23 -14.17 -18.50 11.48
C GLN A 23 -13.05 -18.33 10.45
N ILE A 24 -12.43 -17.14 10.39
CA ILE A 24 -11.29 -16.84 9.51
C ILE A 24 -9.95 -17.23 10.17
N GLY A 25 -9.98 -17.74 11.40
CA GLY A 25 -8.80 -18.21 12.13
C GLY A 25 -8.03 -17.11 12.86
N VAL A 26 -8.58 -15.90 12.93
CA VAL A 26 -8.01 -14.78 13.68
C VAL A 26 -8.46 -14.90 15.13
N ALA A 27 -7.88 -15.83 15.88
CA ALA A 27 -8.22 -16.05 17.30
C ALA A 27 -7.45 -15.11 18.24
N LYS A 28 -6.28 -14.65 17.83
CA LYS A 28 -5.42 -13.76 18.63
C LYS A 28 -5.15 -12.45 17.89
N VAL A 29 -4.84 -11.42 18.66
CA VAL A 29 -4.44 -10.10 18.13
C VAL A 29 -3.20 -10.22 17.24
N GLU A 30 -2.26 -11.14 17.54
CA GLU A 30 -1.10 -11.37 16.67
C GLU A 30 -1.48 -11.87 15.27
N HIS A 31 -2.57 -12.62 15.12
CA HIS A 31 -3.05 -13.10 13.81
C HIS A 31 -3.65 -11.96 12.97
N PHE A 32 -3.96 -10.81 13.59
CA PHE A 32 -4.48 -9.64 12.90
C PHE A 32 -3.41 -8.87 12.12
N LEU A 33 -2.12 -9.12 12.40
CA LEU A 33 -0.98 -8.56 11.65
C LEU A 33 -1.08 -8.83 10.14
N ASP A 34 -1.54 -10.04 9.80
CA ASP A 34 -1.49 -10.58 8.45
C ASP A 34 -2.83 -10.44 7.72
N VAL A 35 -3.81 -9.75 8.31
CA VAL A 35 -5.13 -9.52 7.71
C VAL A 35 -5.12 -8.19 6.96
N ASP A 36 -5.37 -8.25 5.65
CA ASP A 36 -5.50 -7.09 4.77
C ASP A 36 -6.90 -6.46 4.85
N ASP A 37 -7.03 -5.21 4.39
CA ASP A 37 -8.29 -4.46 4.44
C ASP A 37 -9.38 -5.13 3.60
N GLU A 38 -8.98 -5.81 2.53
CA GLU A 38 -9.91 -6.54 1.67
C GLU A 38 -10.54 -7.75 2.37
N THR A 39 -9.77 -8.51 3.17
CA THR A 39 -10.32 -9.62 3.98
C THR A 39 -11.27 -9.09 5.06
N LEU A 40 -10.94 -7.94 5.68
CA LEU A 40 -11.81 -7.32 6.69
C LEU A 40 -13.15 -6.86 6.10
N GLU A 41 -13.12 -6.32 4.88
CA GLU A 41 -14.32 -5.81 4.22
C GLU A 41 -15.17 -6.90 3.56
N ARG A 42 -14.56 -7.85 2.84
CA ARG A 42 -15.29 -8.89 2.10
C ARG A 42 -15.65 -10.11 2.93
N ASP A 43 -14.73 -10.60 3.77
CA ASP A 43 -14.90 -11.89 4.43
C ASP A 43 -15.54 -11.75 5.82
N ILE A 44 -15.28 -10.63 6.51
CA ILE A 44 -15.87 -10.33 7.83
C ILE A 44 -17.12 -9.46 7.69
N GLY A 45 -17.22 -8.70 6.60
CA GLY A 45 -18.33 -7.78 6.34
C GLY A 45 -18.19 -6.45 7.09
N LEU A 46 -16.96 -6.02 7.39
CA LEU A 46 -16.71 -4.71 8.00
C LEU A 46 -16.84 -3.60 6.95
N THR A 47 -17.36 -2.45 7.38
CA THR A 47 -17.32 -1.24 6.55
C THR A 47 -15.91 -0.64 6.54
N LYS A 48 -15.56 0.09 5.48
CA LYS A 48 -14.28 0.84 5.36
C LYS A 48 -13.93 1.66 6.60
N ILE A 49 -14.93 2.23 7.26
CA ILE A 49 -14.77 3.05 8.47
C ILE A 49 -14.43 2.16 9.67
N GLN A 50 -15.11 1.03 9.83
CA GLN A 50 -14.83 0.06 10.89
C GLN A 50 -13.45 -0.59 10.71
N THR A 51 -13.07 -0.92 9.48
CA THR A 51 -11.74 -1.43 9.12
C THR A 51 -10.63 -0.45 9.53
N ARG A 52 -10.78 0.83 9.16
CA ARG A 52 -9.83 1.90 9.56
C ARG A 52 -9.78 2.12 11.07
N ARG A 53 -10.92 2.03 11.76
CA ARG A 53 -11.00 2.17 13.22
C ARG A 53 -10.27 1.01 13.90
N LEU A 54 -10.51 -0.21 13.44
CA LEU A 54 -9.89 -1.43 13.96
C LEU A 54 -8.36 -1.41 13.79
N ARG A 55 -7.86 -0.96 12.62
CA ARG A 55 -6.41 -0.79 12.39
C ARG A 55 -5.76 0.24 13.30
N ARG A 56 -6.44 1.35 13.60
CA ARG A 56 -5.93 2.36 14.55
C ARG A 56 -5.77 1.77 15.96
N PHE A 57 -6.78 1.04 16.44
CA PHE A 57 -6.69 0.38 17.75
C PHE A 57 -5.63 -0.72 17.78
N PHE A 58 -5.47 -1.43 16.68
CA PHE A 58 -4.42 -2.43 16.55
C PHE A 58 -3.01 -1.82 16.64
N ALA A 59 -2.76 -0.72 15.92
CA ALA A 59 -1.49 0.01 15.98
C ALA A 59 -1.20 0.57 17.38
N GLN A 60 -2.24 1.03 18.10
CA GLN A 60 -2.12 1.48 19.48
C GLN A 60 -1.70 0.34 20.43
N ILE A 61 -2.32 -0.85 20.29
CA ILE A 61 -1.97 -2.03 21.09
C ILE A 61 -0.54 -2.51 20.79
N GLN A 62 -0.08 -2.39 19.54
CA GLN A 62 1.31 -2.70 19.21
C GLN A 62 2.31 -1.76 19.90
N GLY A 63 2.00 -0.45 19.93
CA GLY A 63 2.80 0.54 20.66
C GLY A 63 2.88 0.25 22.16
N GLU A 64 1.78 -0.16 22.78
CA GLU A 64 1.69 -0.50 24.20
C GLU A 64 2.40 -1.82 24.55
N SER A 65 2.40 -2.80 23.64
CA SER A 65 3.00 -4.12 23.87
C SER A 65 4.53 -4.15 23.84
N LYS A 66 5.18 -3.11 23.30
CA LYS A 66 6.65 -2.97 23.26
C LYS A 66 7.26 -2.63 24.63
N GLN A 67 6.46 -2.27 25.63
CA GLN A 67 6.92 -1.88 26.98
C GLN A 67 6.68 -2.95 28.06
N ARG A 68 6.01 -4.08 27.75
CA ARG A 68 5.49 -4.97 28.79
C ARG A 68 5.51 -6.43 28.31
N GLY A 69 6.65 -7.09 28.47
CA GLY A 69 6.86 -8.49 28.05
C GLY A 69 7.60 -9.31 29.10
N THR A 70 6.91 -9.75 30.15
CA THR A 70 7.27 -10.90 30.99
C THR A 70 5.99 -11.63 31.45
N SER A 71 5.94 -12.95 31.18
CA SER A 71 5.03 -14.00 31.72
C SER A 71 3.51 -13.89 31.46
N SER A 72 2.68 -14.94 31.35
CA SER A 72 2.76 -16.38 31.03
C SER A 72 1.32 -16.94 30.94
N GLU A 73 1.09 -17.92 30.05
CA GLU A 73 0.14 -19.06 30.00
C GLU A 73 -1.21 -19.14 30.77
N GLY A 74 -2.23 -19.77 30.14
CA GLY A 74 -3.17 -20.68 30.85
C GLY A 74 -4.62 -20.93 30.31
N VAL A 75 -4.80 -21.99 29.48
CA VAL A 75 -5.87 -23.07 29.42
C VAL A 75 -7.39 -22.83 29.73
N THR A 76 -8.32 -23.28 28.86
CA THR A 76 -9.35 -24.38 29.06
C THR A 76 -10.57 -24.35 28.10
N SER A 77 -11.06 -25.54 27.74
CA SER A 77 -12.17 -25.85 26.82
C SER A 77 -13.47 -26.26 27.54
N ALA A 78 -14.64 -26.06 26.93
CA ALA A 78 -15.89 -26.74 27.31
C ALA A 78 -16.76 -27.13 26.09
N SER A 79 -17.46 -28.28 26.19
CA SER A 79 -18.25 -28.93 25.13
C SER A 79 -19.75 -29.01 25.48
N ALA A 80 -20.66 -29.03 24.48
CA ALA A 80 -22.07 -29.50 24.58
C ALA A 80 -22.69 -29.75 23.16
N PRO A 81 -23.95 -30.26 22.99
CA PRO A 81 -24.30 -31.68 22.86
C PRO A 81 -24.99 -32.10 21.53
N LYS A 82 -25.11 -33.42 21.31
CA LYS A 82 -25.64 -34.11 20.09
C LYS A 82 -27.17 -34.02 19.93
N LYS A 83 -27.65 -33.71 18.72
CA LYS A 83 -29.07 -33.78 18.32
C LYS A 83 -29.50 -35.19 17.87
N ARG A 84 -30.68 -35.61 18.34
CA ARG A 84 -31.37 -36.90 18.11
C ARG A 84 -32.06 -36.89 16.73
N LYS A 85 -31.85 -37.92 15.90
CA LYS A 85 -32.55 -38.09 14.60
C LYS A 85 -33.84 -38.91 14.80
N GLN A 86 -34.95 -38.47 14.22
CA GLN A 86 -36.21 -39.22 14.15
C GLN A 86 -36.23 -40.11 12.90
N ALA A 87 -36.75 -41.33 13.03
CA ALA A 87 -36.94 -42.27 11.93
C ALA A 87 -38.38 -42.18 11.40
N ILE A 88 -38.55 -42.18 10.08
CA ILE A 88 -39.86 -42.21 9.41
C ILE A 88 -40.18 -43.68 9.10
N LEU A 89 -41.35 -44.13 9.53
CA LEU A 89 -41.88 -45.47 9.25
C LEU A 89 -42.80 -45.40 8.02
N SER A 90 -42.64 -46.33 7.08
CA SER A 90 -43.58 -46.54 5.97
C SER A 90 -44.01 -48.00 5.89
N PHE A 91 -45.29 -48.24 5.57
CA PHE A 91 -45.89 -49.56 5.47
C PHE A 91 -45.77 -50.14 4.05
N GLY A 92 -45.24 -51.36 3.94
CA GLY A 92 -45.27 -52.17 2.72
C GLY A 92 -46.53 -53.03 2.62
N ARG A 93 -46.89 -53.42 1.39
CA ARG A 93 -48.13 -54.12 1.01
C ARG A 93 -48.30 -55.56 1.55
N SER A 94 -47.35 -56.07 2.34
CA SER A 94 -47.40 -57.41 2.95
C SER A 94 -47.64 -57.40 4.46
N GLY A 95 -47.92 -56.24 5.07
CA GLY A 95 -48.22 -56.16 6.51
C GLY A 95 -47.01 -56.42 7.43
N GLN A 96 -45.79 -56.52 6.90
CA GLN A 96 -44.57 -56.70 7.67
C GLN A 96 -43.78 -55.38 7.76
N LEU A 97 -43.50 -54.92 8.98
CA LEU A 97 -42.65 -53.77 9.28
C LEU A 97 -41.23 -54.05 8.79
N GLN A 98 -40.85 -53.48 7.64
CA GLN A 98 -39.47 -53.53 7.15
C GLN A 98 -38.75 -52.26 7.56
N LEU A 99 -37.73 -52.42 8.41
CA LEU A 99 -36.74 -51.38 8.67
C LEU A 99 -35.85 -51.27 7.42
N LEU A 100 -36.22 -50.39 6.48
CA LEU A 100 -35.41 -50.14 5.28
C LEU A 100 -34.13 -49.40 5.69
N ARG A 101 -33.12 -50.17 6.09
CA ARG A 101 -31.79 -49.67 6.38
C ARG A 101 -31.09 -49.43 5.04
N ASN A 102 -31.26 -48.23 4.50
CA ASN A 102 -30.45 -47.74 3.38
C ASN A 102 -29.01 -47.50 3.88
N ASP A 103 -28.29 -48.57 4.21
CA ASP A 103 -26.86 -48.55 4.51
C ASP A 103 -26.06 -48.70 3.22
N SER A 104 -26.11 -47.67 2.38
CA SER A 104 -25.04 -47.39 1.42
C SER A 104 -24.97 -45.89 1.17
N ALA A 105 -24.83 -45.15 2.27
CA ALA A 105 -24.23 -43.82 2.17
C ALA A 105 -22.85 -44.00 1.50
N PRO A 106 -22.48 -43.18 0.50
CA PRO A 106 -21.13 -43.23 -0.04
C PRO A 106 -20.17 -43.13 1.14
N GLU A 107 -19.23 -44.07 1.25
CA GLU A 107 -18.20 -44.05 2.28
C GLU A 107 -17.44 -42.74 2.16
N LYS A 108 -17.89 -41.75 2.94
CA LYS A 108 -17.25 -40.43 2.98
C LYS A 108 -15.82 -40.66 3.41
N LYS A 109 -14.89 -40.25 2.55
CA LYS A 109 -13.47 -40.42 2.85
C LYS A 109 -13.19 -39.77 4.21
N PRO A 110 -12.35 -40.37 5.07
CA PRO A 110 -12.16 -39.90 6.45
C PRO A 110 -11.76 -38.42 6.58
N TRP A 111 -11.14 -37.87 5.53
CA TRP A 111 -10.69 -36.49 5.45
C TRP A 111 -11.73 -35.48 4.97
N GLU A 112 -12.87 -35.92 4.40
CA GLU A 112 -13.92 -35.02 3.91
C GLU A 112 -14.50 -34.13 5.01
N LYS A 113 -14.43 -34.58 6.27
CA LYS A 113 -14.84 -33.79 7.44
C LYS A 113 -13.97 -32.56 7.71
N TYR A 114 -12.80 -32.46 7.07
CA TYR A 114 -11.90 -31.31 7.18
C TYR A 114 -11.96 -30.39 5.94
N LEU A 115 -12.77 -30.72 4.94
CA LEU A 115 -12.97 -29.85 3.79
C LEU A 115 -13.82 -28.64 4.20
N LEU A 116 -13.45 -27.48 3.69
CA LEU A 116 -14.19 -26.24 3.87
C LEU A 116 -15.41 -26.24 2.94
N PRO A 117 -16.62 -25.94 3.45
CA PRO A 117 -17.81 -25.86 2.63
C PRO A 117 -17.73 -24.64 1.70
N ASN A 118 -18.24 -24.79 0.48
CA ASN A 118 -18.37 -23.73 -0.53
C ASN A 118 -17.07 -22.93 -0.81
N PRO A 119 -16.02 -23.57 -1.37
CA PRO A 119 -14.75 -22.91 -1.67
C PRO A 119 -14.87 -21.98 -2.89
N HIS A 120 -15.15 -20.70 -2.64
CA HIS A 120 -15.34 -19.69 -3.68
C HIS A 120 -14.07 -18.91 -4.02
N THR A 121 -13.11 -18.81 -3.10
CA THR A 121 -11.81 -18.13 -3.33
C THR A 121 -10.72 -19.12 -3.77
N GLU A 122 -9.68 -18.64 -4.46
CA GLU A 122 -8.50 -19.45 -4.81
C GLU A 122 -7.85 -20.08 -3.57
N ARG A 123 -7.80 -19.33 -2.47
CA ARG A 123 -7.26 -19.80 -1.18
C ARG A 123 -8.05 -20.97 -0.61
N LEU A 124 -9.39 -20.87 -0.58
CA LEU A 124 -10.25 -21.94 -0.06
C LEU A 124 -10.18 -23.19 -0.95
N LYS A 125 -10.13 -23.00 -2.28
CA LYS A 125 -9.91 -24.11 -3.23
C LYS A 125 -8.56 -24.78 -2.99
N PHE A 126 -7.49 -23.98 -2.79
CA PHE A 126 -6.16 -24.49 -2.46
C PHE A 126 -6.15 -25.27 -1.14
N TYR A 127 -6.80 -24.74 -0.10
CA TYR A 127 -6.92 -25.41 1.20
C TYR A 127 -7.57 -26.79 1.07
N ASN A 128 -8.69 -26.88 0.35
CA ASN A 128 -9.36 -28.17 0.10
C ASN A 128 -8.50 -29.14 -0.71
N ASN A 129 -7.71 -28.65 -1.67
CA ASN A 129 -6.84 -29.48 -2.49
C ASN A 129 -5.69 -30.13 -1.69
N VAL A 130 -5.18 -29.47 -0.65
CA VAL A 130 -4.06 -30.01 0.16
C VAL A 130 -4.51 -30.91 1.30
N VAL A 131 -5.80 -30.88 1.70
CA VAL A 131 -6.33 -31.69 2.82
C VAL A 131 -6.03 -33.19 2.67
N PRO A 132 -6.31 -33.84 1.52
CA PRO A 132 -6.09 -35.29 1.40
C PRO A 132 -4.63 -35.69 1.63
N GLN A 133 -3.69 -34.95 1.02
CA GLN A 133 -2.25 -35.21 1.11
C GLN A 133 -1.72 -35.06 2.54
N ILE A 134 -2.15 -34.00 3.23
CA ILE A 134 -1.77 -33.75 4.62
C ILE A 134 -2.38 -34.81 5.55
N TYR A 135 -3.63 -35.21 5.30
CA TYR A 135 -4.31 -36.22 6.10
C TYR A 135 -3.61 -37.58 6.01
N GLU A 136 -3.34 -38.06 4.79
CA GLU A 136 -2.70 -39.35 4.56
C GLU A 136 -1.30 -39.43 5.17
N SER A 137 -0.54 -38.33 5.14
CA SER A 137 0.85 -38.30 5.63
C SER A 137 0.99 -38.12 7.13
N SER A 138 0.10 -37.35 7.77
CA SER A 138 0.34 -36.87 9.14
C SER A 138 -0.72 -37.28 10.17
N PHE A 139 -1.91 -37.72 9.74
CA PHE A 139 -3.02 -37.99 10.66
C PHE A 139 -2.68 -39.06 11.71
N VAL A 140 -2.01 -40.14 11.30
CA VAL A 140 -1.61 -41.24 12.20
C VAL A 140 -0.68 -40.75 13.31
N SER A 141 0.24 -39.84 13.00
CA SER A 141 1.22 -39.33 13.96
C SER A 141 0.75 -38.11 14.77
N LYS A 142 -0.29 -37.39 14.30
CA LYS A 142 -0.78 -36.14 14.90
C LYS A 142 -2.25 -36.19 15.32
N GLN A 143 -2.82 -37.36 15.56
CA GLN A 143 -4.26 -37.56 15.76
C GLN A 143 -4.91 -36.57 16.75
N ALA A 144 -4.29 -36.35 17.92
CA ALA A 144 -4.80 -35.43 18.95
C ALA A 144 -4.72 -33.93 18.58
N GLY A 145 -3.81 -33.55 17.68
CA GLY A 145 -3.55 -32.17 17.26
C GLY A 145 -3.73 -31.92 15.76
N PHE A 146 -4.34 -32.86 15.03
CA PHE A 146 -4.32 -32.85 13.57
C PHE A 146 -5.01 -31.62 12.98
N LYS A 147 -6.11 -31.15 13.61
CA LYS A 147 -6.80 -29.94 13.15
C LYS A 147 -5.88 -28.71 13.17
N GLN A 148 -5.12 -28.55 14.25
CA GLN A 148 -4.19 -27.44 14.39
C GLN A 148 -3.04 -27.56 13.39
N TYR A 149 -2.47 -28.77 13.27
CA TYR A 149 -1.41 -29.05 12.29
C TYR A 149 -1.88 -28.80 10.84
N LEU A 150 -3.09 -29.24 10.48
CA LEU A 150 -3.67 -29.04 9.16
C LEU A 150 -3.81 -27.54 8.85
N LEU A 151 -4.27 -26.74 9.81
CA LEU A 151 -4.44 -25.31 9.65
C LEU A 151 -3.09 -24.60 9.45
N GLU A 152 -2.07 -24.96 10.25
CA GLU A 152 -0.70 -24.46 10.10
C GLU A 152 -0.10 -24.82 8.74
N GLN A 153 -0.29 -26.05 8.28
CA GLN A 153 0.17 -26.50 6.97
C GLN A 153 -0.54 -25.75 5.83
N GLN A 154 -1.86 -25.64 5.88
CA GLN A 154 -2.64 -24.90 4.88
C GLN A 154 -2.16 -23.46 4.74
N GLN A 155 -2.01 -22.76 5.87
CA GLN A 155 -1.54 -21.37 5.89
C GLN A 155 -0.11 -21.24 5.36
N MET A 156 0.82 -22.05 5.85
CA MET A 156 2.21 -22.02 5.43
C MET A 156 2.34 -22.27 3.92
N ARG A 157 1.68 -23.32 3.41
CA ARG A 157 1.72 -23.65 1.98
C ARG A 157 1.09 -22.57 1.13
N TRP A 158 -0.01 -21.95 1.57
CA TRP A 158 -0.62 -20.85 0.84
C TRP A 158 0.28 -19.60 0.80
N GLN A 159 0.86 -19.21 1.94
CA GLN A 159 1.78 -18.08 2.00
C GLN A 159 2.98 -18.30 1.06
N LEU A 160 3.54 -19.52 1.09
CA LEU A 160 4.67 -19.87 0.24
C LEU A 160 4.28 -19.87 -1.24
N ASN A 161 3.14 -20.48 -1.59
CA ASN A 161 2.62 -20.47 -2.96
C ASN A 161 2.38 -19.03 -3.48
N THR A 162 1.85 -18.15 -2.64
CA THR A 162 1.61 -16.74 -2.98
C THR A 162 2.92 -16.00 -3.22
N LYS A 163 3.92 -16.19 -2.35
CA LYS A 163 5.25 -15.59 -2.52
C LYS A 163 5.95 -16.09 -3.79
N ILE A 164 5.85 -17.38 -4.09
CA ILE A 164 6.40 -17.96 -5.33
C ILE A 164 5.70 -17.39 -6.55
N LYS A 165 4.37 -17.30 -6.53
CA LYS A 165 3.59 -16.72 -7.63
C LYS A 165 3.97 -15.26 -7.87
N ALA A 166 4.00 -14.44 -6.82
CA ALA A 166 4.41 -13.04 -6.92
C ALA A 166 5.85 -12.88 -7.45
N LEU A 167 6.77 -13.75 -7.03
CA LEU A 167 8.15 -13.75 -7.52
C LEU A 167 8.22 -14.17 -9.00
N SER A 168 7.44 -15.18 -9.40
CA SER A 168 7.33 -15.61 -10.80
C SER A 168 6.73 -14.51 -11.67
N ASP A 169 5.69 -13.82 -11.20
CA ASP A 169 5.11 -12.69 -11.92
C ASP A 169 6.12 -11.54 -12.05
N LYS A 170 6.92 -11.29 -11.00
CA LYS A 170 8.00 -10.29 -11.04
C LYS A 170 9.10 -10.68 -12.03
N GLU A 171 9.53 -11.93 -12.08
CA GLU A 171 10.50 -12.43 -13.07
C GLU A 171 9.95 -12.33 -14.50
N ASN A 172 8.72 -12.80 -14.73
CA ASN A 172 8.06 -12.70 -16.03
C ASN A 172 7.96 -11.24 -16.49
N ASN A 173 7.58 -10.32 -15.60
CA ASN A 173 7.53 -8.91 -15.92
C ASN A 173 8.91 -8.35 -16.25
N LEU A 174 9.95 -8.70 -15.50
CA LEU A 174 11.32 -8.22 -15.73
C LEU A 174 11.96 -8.77 -17.01
N LEU A 175 11.71 -10.04 -17.35
CA LEU A 175 12.51 -10.75 -18.35
C LEU A 175 11.74 -11.08 -19.64
N ARG A 176 10.40 -11.06 -19.61
CA ARG A 176 9.56 -11.56 -20.72
C ARG A 176 8.46 -10.60 -21.16
N ASN A 177 8.10 -9.61 -20.34
CA ASN A 177 7.01 -8.70 -20.65
C ASN A 177 7.50 -7.49 -21.46
N GLU A 178 7.44 -7.61 -22.79
CA GLU A 178 7.87 -6.58 -23.73
C GLU A 178 7.14 -5.23 -23.56
N ASN A 179 5.94 -5.22 -22.97
CA ASN A 179 5.18 -3.99 -22.73
C ASN A 179 5.71 -3.20 -21.52
N TRP A 180 6.59 -3.78 -20.72
CA TRP A 180 7.13 -3.12 -19.55
C TRP A 180 8.46 -2.45 -19.88
N GLY A 181 8.54 -1.14 -19.68
CA GLY A 181 9.72 -0.34 -20.06
C GLY A 181 11.02 -0.80 -19.39
N VAL A 182 10.95 -1.41 -18.20
CA VAL A 182 12.12 -2.01 -17.54
C VAL A 182 12.56 -3.29 -18.27
N CYS A 183 11.63 -4.14 -18.70
CA CYS A 183 11.95 -5.33 -19.50
C CYS A 183 12.63 -4.97 -20.81
N GLN A 184 12.12 -3.96 -21.53
CA GLN A 184 12.74 -3.49 -22.77
C GLN A 184 14.19 -3.04 -22.56
N ASN A 185 14.45 -2.31 -21.47
CA ASN A 185 15.81 -1.92 -21.11
C ASN A 185 16.68 -3.15 -20.77
N ILE A 186 16.15 -4.10 -19.99
CA ILE A 186 16.87 -5.33 -19.65
C ILE A 186 17.23 -6.10 -20.92
N THR A 187 16.27 -6.38 -21.80
CA THR A 187 16.49 -7.07 -23.08
C THR A 187 17.53 -6.34 -23.94
N LYS A 188 17.42 -5.01 -24.06
CA LYS A 188 18.41 -4.19 -24.76
C LYS A 188 19.81 -4.39 -24.19
N PHE A 189 19.98 -4.24 -22.87
CA PHE A 189 21.31 -4.31 -22.25
C PHE A 189 21.85 -5.73 -22.14
N MET A 190 21.00 -6.76 -22.13
CA MET A 190 21.43 -8.15 -22.22
C MET A 190 21.95 -8.50 -23.61
N SER A 191 21.46 -7.83 -24.67
CA SER A 191 21.98 -8.00 -26.04
C SER A 191 23.33 -7.33 -26.28
N GLY A 192 23.78 -6.46 -25.36
CA GLY A 192 25.10 -5.82 -25.39
C GLY A 192 25.04 -4.29 -25.36
N VAL A 193 26.14 -3.66 -25.80
CA VAL A 193 26.34 -2.20 -25.74
C VAL A 193 26.06 -1.51 -27.08
N ASP A 194 25.86 -2.27 -28.15
CA ASP A 194 25.62 -1.74 -29.48
C ASP A 194 24.28 -0.99 -29.53
N GLY A 195 24.29 0.22 -30.10
CA GLY A 195 23.13 1.13 -30.10
C GLY A 195 22.92 1.96 -28.83
N CYS A 196 23.78 1.85 -27.82
CA CYS A 196 23.78 2.78 -26.67
C CYS A 196 24.38 4.14 -27.09
N LYS A 197 23.67 5.23 -26.76
CA LYS A 197 23.91 6.57 -27.29
C LYS A 197 24.59 7.53 -26.31
N GLY A 198 24.69 7.18 -25.01
CA GLY A 198 25.35 8.04 -24.05
C GLY A 198 25.11 7.69 -22.58
N SER A 199 25.46 8.63 -21.69
CA SER A 199 25.35 8.48 -20.23
C SER A 199 23.95 8.19 -19.70
N GLY A 200 22.90 8.55 -20.46
CA GLY A 200 21.52 8.17 -20.14
C GLY A 200 21.28 6.66 -20.15
N ASP A 201 21.96 5.92 -21.04
CA ASP A 201 21.91 4.45 -21.08
C ASP A 201 22.63 3.82 -19.89
N VAL A 202 23.71 4.45 -19.39
CA VAL A 202 24.39 4.03 -18.14
C VAL A 202 23.40 4.05 -16.98
N ALA A 203 22.70 5.18 -16.77
CA ALA A 203 21.73 5.32 -15.68
C ALA A 203 20.55 4.35 -15.80
N LYS A 204 20.05 4.09 -17.02
CA LYS A 204 18.99 3.10 -17.27
C LYS A 204 19.46 1.68 -17.00
N CYS A 205 20.70 1.34 -17.37
CA CYS A 205 21.30 0.05 -17.10
C CYS A 205 21.50 -0.16 -15.58
N GLU A 206 21.97 0.85 -14.85
CA GLU A 206 22.06 0.83 -13.38
C GLU A 206 20.69 0.60 -12.74
N SER A 207 19.68 1.37 -13.13
CA SER A 207 18.31 1.20 -12.61
C SER A 207 17.73 -0.18 -12.89
N SER A 208 18.00 -0.73 -14.09
CA SER A 208 17.54 -2.07 -14.47
C SER A 208 18.24 -3.15 -13.63
N LEU A 209 19.57 -3.02 -13.44
CA LEU A 209 20.36 -3.90 -12.59
C LEU A 209 19.90 -3.88 -11.13
N THR A 210 19.60 -2.70 -10.56
CA THR A 210 19.04 -2.58 -9.20
C THR A 210 17.73 -3.35 -9.08
N THR A 211 16.81 -3.19 -10.03
CA THR A 211 15.49 -3.84 -10.00
C THR A 211 15.62 -5.37 -10.10
N VAL A 212 16.50 -5.87 -10.97
CA VAL A 212 16.79 -7.31 -11.08
C VAL A 212 17.43 -7.85 -9.79
N ASN A 213 18.37 -7.11 -9.20
CA ASN A 213 19.01 -7.50 -7.95
C ASN A 213 18.06 -7.55 -6.75
N GLU A 214 17.07 -6.66 -6.69
CA GLU A 214 16.01 -6.74 -5.66
C GLU A 214 15.17 -8.01 -5.80
N ALA A 215 14.80 -8.39 -7.03
CA ALA A 215 14.08 -9.65 -7.28
C ALA A 215 14.96 -10.87 -6.96
N PHE A 216 16.23 -10.82 -7.34
CA PHE A 216 17.22 -11.87 -7.06
C PHE A 216 17.43 -12.08 -5.56
N ASN A 217 17.56 -10.99 -4.79
CA ASN A 217 17.66 -11.05 -3.33
C ASN A 217 16.38 -11.60 -2.70
N SER A 218 15.21 -11.18 -3.20
CA SER A 218 13.92 -11.74 -2.75
C SER A 218 13.82 -13.25 -2.97
N ALA A 219 14.34 -13.76 -4.09
CA ALA A 219 14.43 -15.20 -4.37
C ALA A 219 15.39 -15.91 -3.39
N SER A 220 16.53 -15.30 -3.10
CA SER A 220 17.54 -15.82 -2.16
C SER A 220 17.00 -15.91 -0.73
N ASP A 221 16.29 -14.87 -0.27
CA ASP A 221 15.65 -14.83 1.04
C ASP A 221 14.59 -15.93 1.17
N LEU A 222 13.81 -16.14 0.11
CA LEU A 222 12.79 -17.19 0.08
C LEU A 222 13.40 -18.61 0.10
N LEU A 223 14.52 -18.83 -0.61
CA LEU A 223 15.28 -20.08 -0.53
C LEU A 223 15.86 -20.32 0.87
N SER A 224 16.42 -19.28 1.50
CA SER A 224 16.93 -19.33 2.87
C SER A 224 15.82 -19.69 3.87
N PHE A 225 14.66 -19.04 3.76
CA PHE A 225 13.48 -19.35 4.57
C PHE A 225 13.07 -20.83 4.42
N MET A 226 12.95 -21.34 3.20
CA MET A 226 12.61 -22.74 2.95
C MET A 226 13.65 -23.70 3.52
N ASN A 227 14.95 -23.39 3.38
CA ASN A 227 16.02 -24.21 3.93
C ASN A 227 15.98 -24.25 5.47
N ASN A 228 15.69 -23.12 6.12
CA ASN A 228 15.56 -23.06 7.57
C ASN A 228 14.34 -23.86 8.06
N ARG A 229 13.19 -23.75 7.38
CA ARG A 229 12.01 -24.58 7.67
C ARG A 229 12.28 -26.06 7.47
N ARG A 230 12.97 -26.44 6.39
CA ARG A 230 13.33 -27.83 6.10
C ARG A 230 14.20 -28.44 7.20
N LYS A 231 15.14 -27.69 7.78
CA LYS A 231 15.97 -28.14 8.91
C LYS A 231 15.11 -28.54 10.12
N ASN A 232 14.00 -27.86 10.37
CA ASN A 232 13.10 -28.14 11.50
C ASN A 232 12.28 -29.43 11.33
N LEU A 233 12.25 -30.02 10.13
CA LEU A 233 11.57 -31.28 9.85
C LEU A 233 12.36 -32.51 10.33
N TYR A 234 13.63 -32.32 10.63
CA TYR A 234 14.50 -33.36 11.17
C TYR A 234 14.49 -33.32 12.70
N THR A 235 14.72 -34.47 13.32
CA THR A 235 15.02 -34.60 14.75
C THR A 235 16.47 -34.20 15.02
N GLU A 236 16.84 -34.13 16.30
CA GLU A 236 18.23 -33.89 16.72
C GLU A 236 19.19 -34.96 16.17
N GLU A 237 18.69 -36.19 16.02
CA GLU A 237 19.40 -37.33 15.43
C GLU A 237 19.45 -37.29 13.89
N ARG A 238 19.02 -36.18 13.26
CA ARG A 238 18.91 -36.00 11.80
C ARG A 238 17.99 -37.01 11.10
N THR A 239 17.09 -37.66 11.83
CA THR A 239 16.06 -38.52 11.25
C THR A 239 14.85 -37.67 10.87
N LEU A 240 14.21 -37.97 9.73
CA LEU A 240 13.01 -37.26 9.30
C LEU A 240 11.86 -37.59 10.26
N ARG A 241 11.12 -36.58 10.73
CA ARG A 241 9.93 -36.82 11.55
C ARG A 241 8.90 -37.62 10.75
N SER A 242 8.25 -38.60 11.39
CA SER A 242 7.32 -39.53 10.74
C SER A 242 6.17 -38.87 9.98
N PHE A 243 5.73 -37.69 10.43
CA PHE A 243 4.65 -36.92 9.79
C PHE A 243 5.13 -35.95 8.70
N ALA A 244 6.44 -35.78 8.53
CA ALA A 244 7.02 -34.67 7.76
C ALA A 244 7.39 -35.04 6.31
N SER A 245 7.07 -36.26 5.85
CA SER A 245 7.41 -36.73 4.49
C SER A 245 6.75 -35.88 3.39
N ASP A 246 5.44 -35.62 3.52
CA ASP A 246 4.68 -34.79 2.58
C ASP A 246 5.13 -33.31 2.64
N GLU A 247 5.36 -32.79 3.85
CA GLU A 247 5.87 -31.43 4.04
C GLU A 247 7.27 -31.25 3.40
N LEU A 248 8.16 -32.22 3.56
CA LEU A 248 9.47 -32.22 2.92
C LEU A 248 9.34 -32.23 1.39
N LYS A 249 8.47 -33.09 0.84
CA LYS A 249 8.21 -33.16 -0.59
C LYS A 249 7.70 -31.83 -1.14
N TYR A 250 6.75 -31.20 -0.44
CA TYR A 250 6.23 -29.89 -0.81
C TYR A 250 7.34 -28.82 -0.83
N PHE A 251 8.20 -28.80 0.19
CA PHE A 251 9.34 -27.88 0.22
C PHE A 251 10.34 -28.14 -0.91
N GLN A 252 10.60 -29.40 -1.27
CA GLN A 252 11.50 -29.73 -2.39
C GLN A 252 10.93 -29.20 -3.72
N GLU A 253 9.65 -29.45 -4.01
CA GLU A 253 9.01 -28.95 -5.22
C GLU A 253 9.00 -27.42 -5.28
N ALA A 254 8.70 -26.76 -4.16
CA ALA A 254 8.76 -25.31 -4.04
C ALA A 254 10.19 -24.75 -4.25
N GLN A 255 11.19 -25.41 -3.68
CA GLN A 255 12.59 -25.02 -3.83
C GLN A 255 13.04 -25.10 -5.28
N GLU A 256 12.67 -26.15 -6.01
CA GLU A 256 13.02 -26.26 -7.43
C GLU A 256 12.42 -25.14 -8.27
N ARG A 257 11.15 -24.75 -8.00
CA ARG A 257 10.53 -23.59 -8.67
C ARG A 257 11.28 -22.30 -8.40
N VAL A 258 11.65 -22.03 -7.15
CA VAL A 258 12.38 -20.80 -6.80
C VAL A 258 13.82 -20.82 -7.30
N LYS A 259 14.49 -21.98 -7.31
CA LYS A 259 15.83 -22.12 -7.89
C LYS A 259 15.83 -21.80 -9.38
N ALA A 260 14.83 -22.26 -10.12
CA ALA A 260 14.71 -21.92 -11.55
C ALA A 260 14.61 -20.40 -11.75
N ILE A 261 13.73 -19.72 -10.98
CA ILE A 261 13.60 -18.25 -11.04
C ILE A 261 14.92 -17.56 -10.64
N HIS A 262 15.55 -18.02 -9.55
CA HIS A 262 16.82 -17.48 -9.07
C HIS A 262 17.92 -17.58 -10.15
N GLN A 263 18.03 -18.71 -10.85
CA GLN A 263 19.02 -18.90 -11.91
C GLN A 263 18.80 -17.94 -13.08
N GLU A 264 17.56 -17.73 -13.52
CA GLU A 264 17.26 -16.78 -14.60
C GLU A 264 17.57 -15.33 -14.20
N LEU A 265 17.19 -14.93 -12.98
CA LEU A 265 17.53 -13.61 -12.45
C LEU A 265 19.05 -13.42 -12.30
N GLN A 266 19.78 -14.47 -11.90
CA GLN A 266 21.24 -14.44 -11.79
C GLN A 266 21.91 -14.23 -13.15
N LYS A 267 21.45 -14.96 -14.19
CA LYS A 267 21.95 -14.79 -15.57
C LYS A 267 21.74 -13.35 -16.05
N ALA A 268 20.54 -12.80 -15.84
CA ALA A 268 20.22 -11.42 -16.20
C ALA A 268 21.09 -10.41 -15.43
N SER A 269 21.25 -10.58 -14.11
CA SER A 269 22.09 -9.71 -13.28
C SER A 269 23.55 -9.71 -13.73
N ASN A 270 24.11 -10.88 -14.01
CA ASN A 270 25.49 -11.01 -14.51
C ASN A 270 25.67 -10.32 -15.85
N ALA A 271 24.75 -10.55 -16.81
CA ALA A 271 24.78 -9.93 -18.12
C ALA A 271 24.71 -8.40 -18.01
N LEU A 272 23.77 -7.87 -17.22
CA LEU A 272 23.63 -6.43 -16.99
C LEU A 272 24.88 -5.84 -16.31
N THR A 273 25.48 -6.55 -15.36
CA THR A 273 26.73 -6.11 -14.71
C THR A 273 27.87 -5.98 -15.73
N THR A 274 28.03 -6.97 -16.61
CA THR A 274 29.03 -6.92 -17.69
C THR A 274 28.77 -5.76 -18.66
N THR A 275 27.52 -5.57 -19.08
CA THR A 275 27.13 -4.46 -19.97
C THR A 275 27.36 -3.11 -19.30
N LEU A 276 27.00 -2.98 -18.02
CA LEU A 276 27.20 -1.75 -17.24
C LEU A 276 28.67 -1.37 -17.14
N MET A 277 29.56 -2.35 -16.88
CA MET A 277 31.00 -2.11 -16.82
C MET A 277 31.55 -1.61 -18.17
N SER A 278 31.08 -2.20 -19.27
CA SER A 278 31.44 -1.77 -20.63
C SER A 278 30.88 -0.37 -20.96
N LEU A 279 29.64 -0.09 -20.56
CA LEU A 279 29.01 1.22 -20.72
C LEU A 279 29.73 2.31 -19.94
N LYS A 280 30.13 2.05 -18.69
CA LYS A 280 30.92 2.99 -17.88
C LYS A 280 32.29 3.28 -18.48
N ARG A 281 32.90 2.29 -19.15
CA ARG A 281 34.16 2.47 -19.90
C ARG A 281 33.98 3.33 -21.15
N LYS A 282 32.89 3.12 -21.90
CA LYS A 282 32.59 3.84 -23.14
C LYS A 282 32.05 5.26 -22.91
N PHE A 283 31.26 5.43 -21.86
CA PHE A 283 30.65 6.69 -21.45
C PHE A 283 31.04 7.00 -20.00
N PRO A 284 32.32 7.33 -19.75
CA PRO A 284 32.74 7.75 -18.43
C PRO A 284 31.92 8.95 -18.00
N SER A 285 31.21 8.81 -16.89
CA SER A 285 30.45 9.91 -16.30
C SER A 285 31.42 11.07 -16.04
N PRO A 286 31.16 12.28 -16.57
CA PRO A 286 31.80 13.47 -16.04
C PRO A 286 31.44 13.52 -14.56
N MET A 287 32.44 13.47 -13.68
CA MET A 287 32.26 13.56 -12.23
C MET A 287 31.46 14.84 -11.93
N GLY A 288 30.16 14.71 -11.65
CA GLY A 288 29.32 15.87 -11.44
C GLY A 288 27.83 15.57 -11.48
N ASN A 289 27.24 15.31 -10.31
CA ASN A 289 25.80 15.40 -10.02
C ASN A 289 25.21 16.82 -10.23
N ASN A 290 25.90 17.68 -10.97
CA ASN A 290 25.55 19.06 -11.25
C ASN A 290 24.26 19.17 -12.06
N GLY A 291 23.94 18.18 -12.91
CA GLY A 291 22.70 18.18 -13.71
C GLY A 291 21.44 18.00 -12.86
N GLN A 292 21.39 16.97 -12.02
CA GLN A 292 20.27 16.74 -11.11
C GLN A 292 20.20 17.81 -10.01
N SER A 293 21.35 18.27 -9.50
CA SER A 293 21.40 19.38 -8.54
C SER A 293 20.88 20.68 -9.15
N ARG A 294 21.24 20.97 -10.41
CA ARG A 294 20.68 22.11 -11.16
C ARG A 294 19.17 21.97 -11.37
N ARG A 295 18.67 20.81 -11.78
CA ARG A 295 17.22 20.57 -11.93
C ARG A 295 16.45 20.71 -10.62
N LYS A 296 16.95 20.16 -9.51
CA LYS A 296 16.35 20.34 -8.17
C LYS A 296 16.36 21.82 -7.75
N LYS A 297 17.46 22.54 -7.98
CA LYS A 297 17.58 23.98 -7.67
C LYS A 297 16.65 24.82 -8.54
N GLU A 298 16.49 24.47 -9.81
CA GLU A 298 15.58 25.12 -10.73
C GLU A 298 14.11 24.89 -10.34
N ASN A 299 13.73 23.65 -10.03
CA ASN A 299 12.37 23.34 -9.55
C ASN A 299 12.07 24.07 -8.23
N LYS A 300 13.03 24.13 -7.29
CA LYS A 300 12.87 24.91 -6.05
C LYS A 300 12.65 26.40 -6.33
N ARG A 301 13.35 26.97 -7.33
CA ARG A 301 13.13 28.37 -7.77
C ARG A 301 11.76 28.57 -8.41
N LYS A 302 11.29 27.63 -9.25
CA LYS A 302 9.96 27.69 -9.88
C LYS A 302 8.84 27.62 -8.83
N VAL A 303 8.94 26.68 -7.89
CA VAL A 303 7.98 26.55 -6.78
C VAL A 303 7.96 27.82 -5.93
N LYS A 304 9.14 28.39 -5.60
CA LYS A 304 9.20 29.66 -4.87
C LYS A 304 8.49 30.80 -5.62
N LYS A 305 8.75 30.95 -6.93
CA LYS A 305 8.08 31.96 -7.77
C LYS A 305 6.56 31.76 -7.82
N ILE A 306 6.08 30.52 -7.89
CA ILE A 306 4.65 30.22 -7.89
C ILE A 306 4.01 30.56 -6.55
N LYS A 307 4.64 30.18 -5.43
CA LYS A 307 4.17 30.53 -4.07
C LYS A 307 4.10 32.04 -3.88
N GLU A 308 5.11 32.77 -4.35
CA GLU A 308 5.16 34.24 -4.27
C GLU A 308 4.07 34.90 -5.12
N LYS A 309 3.85 34.43 -6.36
CA LYS A 309 2.74 34.91 -7.21
C LYS A 309 1.38 34.68 -6.56
N ARG A 310 1.13 33.49 -6.01
CA ARG A 310 -0.12 33.17 -5.30
C ARG A 310 -0.30 34.05 -4.06
N LEU A 311 0.76 34.30 -3.31
CA LEU A 311 0.72 35.18 -2.15
C LEU A 311 0.37 36.62 -2.57
N HIS A 312 0.98 37.12 -3.64
CA HIS A 312 0.71 38.45 -4.18
C HIS A 312 -0.74 38.61 -4.65
N GLN A 313 -1.28 37.63 -5.38
CA GLN A 313 -2.69 37.60 -5.78
C GLN A 313 -3.64 37.58 -4.57
N ARG A 314 -3.35 36.76 -3.56
CA ARG A 314 -4.15 36.70 -2.33
C ARG A 314 -4.09 38.00 -1.54
N ALA A 315 -2.93 38.67 -1.50
CA ALA A 315 -2.77 39.98 -0.87
C ALA A 315 -3.57 41.05 -1.59
N ALA A 316 -3.61 41.05 -2.93
CA ALA A 316 -4.43 41.96 -3.72
C ALA A 316 -5.92 41.78 -3.45
N LEU A 317 -6.40 40.53 -3.47
CA LEU A 317 -7.80 40.21 -3.16
C LEU A 317 -8.18 40.56 -1.71
N LEU A 318 -7.26 40.36 -0.76
CA LEU A 318 -7.47 40.75 0.63
C LEU A 318 -7.57 42.26 0.77
N LEU A 319 -6.70 43.01 0.10
CA LEU A 319 -6.72 44.46 0.14
C LEU A 319 -7.99 45.04 -0.51
N GLU A 320 -8.44 44.46 -1.62
CA GLU A 320 -9.71 44.81 -2.27
C GLU A 320 -10.90 44.62 -1.31
N LYS A 321 -10.93 43.52 -0.54
CA LYS A 321 -11.97 43.27 0.46
C LYS A 321 -11.89 44.18 1.68
N LEU A 322 -10.69 44.61 2.05
CA LEU A 322 -10.47 45.51 3.18
C LEU A 322 -10.72 46.98 2.85
N THR A 323 -10.67 47.36 1.58
CA THR A 323 -10.79 48.75 1.14
C THR A 323 -11.84 48.85 0.03
N SER A 324 -11.45 49.36 -1.14
CA SER A 324 -12.21 49.29 -2.39
C SER A 324 -11.29 48.79 -3.50
N LYS A 325 -11.88 48.34 -4.60
CA LYS A 325 -11.14 47.87 -5.79
C LYS A 325 -10.22 48.96 -6.37
N GLU A 326 -10.63 50.22 -6.32
CA GLU A 326 -9.81 51.34 -6.81
C GLU A 326 -8.59 51.59 -5.91
N VAL A 327 -8.78 51.61 -4.59
CA VAL A 327 -7.70 51.84 -3.61
C VAL A 327 -6.70 50.69 -3.63
N ALA A 328 -7.17 49.44 -3.75
CA ALA A 328 -6.29 48.29 -3.86
C ALA A 328 -5.43 48.35 -5.14
N LYS A 329 -6.02 48.71 -6.28
CA LYS A 329 -5.28 48.86 -7.54
C LYS A 329 -4.21 49.96 -7.43
N GLU A 330 -4.57 51.11 -6.88
CA GLU A 330 -3.66 52.23 -6.73
C GLU A 330 -2.49 51.90 -5.79
N VAL A 331 -2.74 51.19 -4.69
CA VAL A 331 -1.69 50.75 -3.74
C VAL A 331 -0.73 49.75 -4.40
N PHE A 332 -1.23 48.79 -5.18
CA PHE A 332 -0.37 47.84 -5.88
C PHE A 332 0.44 48.50 -7.00
N ASP A 333 -0.14 49.43 -7.77
CA ASP A 333 0.58 50.23 -8.76
C ASP A 333 1.68 51.09 -8.10
N SER A 334 1.42 51.60 -6.89
CA SER A 334 2.38 52.35 -6.06
C SER A 334 3.50 51.47 -5.51
N LEU A 335 3.20 50.23 -5.11
CA LEU A 335 4.15 49.21 -4.65
C LEU A 335 5.13 48.81 -5.77
N GLU A 336 4.66 48.72 -7.02
CA GLU A 336 5.52 48.44 -8.17
C GLU A 336 6.44 49.62 -8.51
N LYS A 337 5.99 50.86 -8.25
CA LYS A 337 6.72 52.10 -8.54
C LYS A 337 7.55 52.64 -7.36
N ASN A 338 7.62 51.91 -6.23
CA ASN A 338 8.25 52.35 -4.98
C ASN A 338 7.78 53.76 -4.51
N THR A 339 6.53 54.11 -4.76
CA THR A 339 5.91 55.35 -4.29
C THR A 339 4.97 55.01 -3.14
N TYR A 340 5.25 55.48 -1.93
CA TYR A 340 4.54 55.03 -0.74
C TYR A 340 3.20 55.73 -0.58
N LYS A 341 2.11 55.04 -0.96
CA LYS A 341 0.74 55.43 -0.60
C LYS A 341 0.22 54.49 0.48
N CYS A 342 -0.03 55.03 1.67
CA CYS A 342 -0.53 54.26 2.80
C CYS A 342 -2.07 54.25 2.81
N VAL A 343 -2.64 53.13 3.24
CA VAL A 343 -4.07 52.99 3.51
C VAL A 343 -4.36 53.52 4.91
N SER A 344 -5.24 54.51 5.00
CA SER A 344 -5.65 55.17 6.25
C SER A 344 -6.95 54.63 6.84
N SER A 345 -7.77 53.92 6.06
CA SER A 345 -9.04 53.35 6.53
C SER A 345 -9.31 51.98 5.92
N ILE A 346 -9.85 51.05 6.72
CA ILE A 346 -10.29 49.72 6.28
C ILE A 346 -11.74 49.44 6.71
N ASN A 347 -12.37 48.50 6.03
CA ASN A 347 -13.65 47.94 6.40
C ASN A 347 -13.52 47.08 7.67
N ALA A 348 -13.78 47.71 8.83
CA ALA A 348 -13.73 47.06 10.13
C ALA A 348 -14.70 45.87 10.29
N GLY A 349 -15.76 45.78 9.47
CA GLY A 349 -16.68 44.64 9.47
C GLY A 349 -16.08 43.36 8.89
N PHE A 350 -15.03 43.47 8.06
CA PHE A 350 -14.37 42.32 7.43
C PHE A 350 -13.28 41.70 8.31
N THR A 351 -12.63 42.48 9.18
CA THR A 351 -11.54 42.01 10.04
C THR A 351 -11.99 40.95 11.06
N ALA A 352 -13.25 40.99 11.48
CA ALA A 352 -13.86 39.96 12.34
C ALA A 352 -14.09 38.60 11.65
N ARG A 353 -13.99 38.54 10.31
CA ARG A 353 -14.22 37.34 9.50
C ARG A 353 -12.93 36.71 8.97
N PHE A 354 -11.77 37.11 9.50
CA PHE A 354 -10.50 36.57 9.04
C PHE A 354 -10.31 35.11 9.44
N VAL A 355 -10.15 34.27 8.43
CA VAL A 355 -9.72 32.87 8.54
C VAL A 355 -8.19 32.74 8.44
N LYS A 356 -7.57 32.05 9.41
CA LYS A 356 -6.10 31.84 9.49
C LYS A 356 -5.50 31.28 8.21
N ARG A 357 -6.09 30.20 7.66
CA ARG A 357 -5.61 29.50 6.45
C ARG A 357 -5.55 30.39 5.20
N LEU A 358 -6.37 31.45 5.14
CA LEU A 358 -6.54 32.26 3.93
C LEU A 358 -5.94 33.66 4.05
N HIS A 359 -5.95 34.26 5.24
CA HIS A 359 -5.66 35.69 5.41
C HIS A 359 -4.39 35.99 6.21
N LEU A 360 -3.80 35.02 6.92
CA LEU A 360 -2.61 35.26 7.74
C LEU A 360 -1.39 35.67 6.91
N ASP A 361 -0.97 34.81 5.97
CA ASP A 361 0.23 35.08 5.15
C ASP A 361 0.09 36.34 4.28
N PRO A 362 -1.06 36.60 3.62
CA PRO A 362 -1.25 37.83 2.84
C PRO A 362 -1.25 39.09 3.72
N LEU A 363 -1.81 39.04 4.93
CA LEU A 363 -1.85 40.18 5.84
C LEU A 363 -0.47 40.51 6.41
N LEU A 364 0.32 39.49 6.78
CA LEU A 364 1.72 39.64 7.16
C LEU A 364 2.54 40.27 6.03
N TRP A 365 2.35 39.80 4.80
CA TRP A 365 3.04 40.34 3.63
C TRP A 365 2.71 41.84 3.40
N LEU A 366 1.45 42.24 3.54
CA LEU A 366 1.05 43.65 3.42
C LEU A 366 1.60 44.53 4.57
N LEU A 367 1.67 44.00 5.79
CA LEU A 367 2.24 44.69 6.94
C LEU A 367 3.75 44.89 6.82
N GLU A 368 4.48 43.87 6.35
CA GLU A 368 5.93 43.95 6.09
C GLU A 368 6.27 44.99 5.01
N ARG A 369 5.37 45.17 4.04
CA ARG A 369 5.52 46.16 2.97
C ARG A 369 5.11 47.59 3.37
N GLY A 370 4.63 47.79 4.60
CA GLY A 370 4.28 49.11 5.11
C GLY A 370 3.05 49.73 4.44
N VAL A 371 2.12 48.89 3.97
CA VAL A 371 0.92 49.35 3.22
C VAL A 371 -0.06 50.14 4.11
N PHE A 372 -0.06 49.89 5.41
CA PHE A 372 -1.01 50.48 6.34
C PHE A 372 -0.38 51.61 7.15
N GLU A 373 -1.16 52.66 7.41
CA GLU A 373 -0.77 53.75 8.30
C GLU A 373 -0.46 53.22 9.72
N THR A 374 0.42 53.90 10.47
CA THR A 374 1.02 53.37 11.70
C THR A 374 0.01 52.93 12.76
N GLU A 375 -1.11 53.63 12.90
CA GLU A 375 -2.17 53.29 13.84
C GLU A 375 -3.00 52.08 13.37
N LEU A 376 -3.31 52.04 12.08
CA LEU A 376 -4.01 50.92 11.45
C LEU A 376 -3.16 49.63 11.46
N ALA A 377 -1.86 49.75 11.21
CA ALA A 377 -0.92 48.64 11.28
C ALA A 377 -0.82 48.05 12.70
N ARG A 378 -0.91 48.89 13.75
CA ARG A 378 -0.96 48.41 15.14
C ARG A 378 -2.23 47.61 15.40
N ASN A 379 -3.38 48.09 14.93
CA ASN A 379 -4.66 47.39 15.09
C ASN A 379 -4.67 46.05 14.35
N LEU A 380 -4.14 45.99 13.12
CA LEU A 380 -4.03 44.75 12.36
C LEU A 380 -3.04 43.75 12.97
N LYS A 381 -1.97 44.22 13.61
CA LYS A 381 -1.05 43.35 14.37
C LYS A 381 -1.74 42.65 15.55
N VAL A 382 -2.66 43.33 16.23
CA VAL A 382 -3.49 42.71 17.29
C VAL A 382 -4.39 41.63 16.71
N VAL A 383 -4.97 41.86 15.53
CA VAL A 383 -5.79 40.85 14.84
C VAL A 383 -4.95 39.64 14.41
N VAL A 384 -3.74 39.86 13.89
CA VAL A 384 -2.79 38.78 13.56
C VAL A 384 -2.41 37.96 14.81
N ALA A 385 -2.18 38.62 15.94
CA ALA A 385 -1.88 37.94 17.21
C ALA A 385 -3.06 37.06 17.65
N ARG A 386 -4.29 37.58 17.58
CA ARG A 386 -5.51 36.82 17.87
C ARG A 386 -5.69 35.59 16.96
N MET A 387 -5.45 35.74 15.65
CA MET A 387 -5.49 34.63 14.70
C MET A 387 -4.43 33.55 14.99
N ASN A 388 -3.34 33.90 15.66
CA ASN A 388 -2.34 32.96 16.11
C ASN A 388 -2.71 32.26 17.43
N GLU A 389 -3.40 32.96 18.34
CA GLU A 389 -3.80 32.47 19.66
C GLU A 389 -5.06 31.58 19.68
N GLU A 390 -5.99 31.76 18.74
CA GLU A 390 -7.27 31.00 18.65
C GLU A 390 -7.13 29.47 18.44
N ASN A 391 -5.91 28.92 18.52
CA ASN A 391 -5.64 27.46 18.47
C ASN A 391 -4.92 26.90 19.71
N SER A 392 -4.78 27.65 20.80
CA SER A 392 -4.09 27.15 22.02
C SER A 392 -5.02 26.58 23.10
N SER A 393 -6.35 26.59 22.91
CA SER A 393 -7.30 26.18 23.98
C SER A 393 -8.00 24.84 23.77
N ASN A 394 -7.61 24.02 22.79
CA ASN A 394 -8.10 22.64 22.69
C ASN A 394 -6.93 21.65 22.58
N GLY A 395 -6.55 21.11 23.74
CA GLY A 395 -5.80 19.85 23.85
C GLY A 395 -4.30 19.98 24.10
N ALA A 396 -3.93 20.12 25.37
CA ALA A 396 -2.60 19.73 25.82
C ALA A 396 -2.47 18.19 25.74
N GLU A 397 -1.48 17.68 25.01
CA GLU A 397 -0.47 16.73 25.52
C GLU A 397 0.55 16.33 24.44
N LYS A 398 1.83 16.59 24.76
CA LYS A 398 3.06 15.90 24.33
C LYS A 398 3.47 15.90 22.86
N GLY A 399 4.68 16.45 22.66
CA GLY A 399 5.75 15.73 21.97
C GLY A 399 6.44 16.51 20.87
N SER A 400 7.56 17.15 21.19
CA SER A 400 8.54 17.60 20.19
C SER A 400 8.91 16.45 19.25
N SER A 401 8.71 16.68 17.95
CA SER A 401 9.38 15.93 16.89
C SER A 401 9.45 16.82 15.65
N SER A 402 10.66 17.31 15.38
CA SER A 402 11.06 17.95 14.12
C SER A 402 10.77 17.04 12.93
N GLY A 403 10.07 17.55 11.92
CA GLY A 403 9.81 16.83 10.68
C GLY A 403 8.78 17.54 9.81
N GLU A 404 9.12 18.74 9.33
CA GLU A 404 8.35 19.40 8.28
C GLU A 404 8.70 18.78 6.93
N ASP A 405 7.76 18.01 6.39
CA ASP A 405 7.44 17.90 4.95
C ASP A 405 6.06 17.23 4.87
N SER A 406 5.00 18.04 4.90
CA SER A 406 3.65 17.60 4.51
C SER A 406 3.28 18.28 3.21
N ASP A 407 3.50 17.52 2.13
CA ASP A 407 2.71 17.58 0.91
C ASP A 407 1.25 17.30 1.27
N GLU A 408 0.40 18.33 1.21
CA GLU A 408 -1.02 18.12 0.95
C GLU A 408 -1.42 18.90 -0.30
N SER A 409 -1.57 18.12 -1.36
CA SER A 409 -2.29 18.43 -2.59
C SER A 409 -3.78 18.55 -2.30
N ASP A 410 -4.35 19.74 -2.50
CA ASP A 410 -5.79 19.91 -2.71
C ASP A 410 -5.99 20.32 -4.17
N GLU A 411 -6.55 19.39 -4.95
CA GLU A 411 -7.18 19.67 -6.22
C GLU A 411 -8.43 20.54 -5.97
N GLU A 412 -8.47 21.71 -6.56
CA GLU A 412 -9.73 22.41 -6.83
C GLU A 412 -9.73 22.76 -8.32
N THR A 413 -10.54 22.02 -9.05
CA THR A 413 -10.81 22.16 -10.47
C THR A 413 -11.55 23.48 -10.69
N VAL A 414 -10.88 24.47 -11.27
CA VAL A 414 -11.52 25.63 -11.89
C VAL A 414 -11.28 25.52 -13.39
N GLN A 415 -12.34 25.22 -14.13
CA GLN A 415 -12.35 25.30 -15.59
C GLN A 415 -12.26 26.77 -16.00
N GLU A 416 -11.19 27.15 -16.70
CA GLU A 416 -11.15 28.38 -17.50
C GLU A 416 -11.77 28.14 -18.88
N PRO A 417 -12.50 29.11 -19.44
CA PRO A 417 -13.06 29.02 -20.78
C PRO A 417 -11.97 29.22 -21.85
N VAL A 418 -12.03 28.38 -22.88
CA VAL A 418 -11.20 28.47 -24.09
C VAL A 418 -11.63 29.68 -24.92
N GLU A 419 -10.81 30.72 -24.96
CA GLU A 419 -10.91 31.76 -25.99
C GLU A 419 -10.43 31.19 -27.33
N ARG A 420 -11.37 31.00 -28.26
CA ARG A 420 -11.08 30.74 -29.67
C ARG A 420 -10.56 32.03 -30.30
N ALA A 421 -9.29 32.07 -30.65
CA ALA A 421 -8.82 32.94 -31.72
C ALA A 421 -9.22 32.30 -33.05
N ALA A 422 -10.02 33.02 -33.83
CA ALA A 422 -10.22 32.76 -35.24
C ALA A 422 -8.95 33.22 -35.97
N GLU A 423 -8.24 32.30 -36.60
CA GLU A 423 -7.30 32.63 -37.66
C GLU A 423 -7.83 32.05 -38.96
N ASP A 424 -8.15 32.97 -39.85
CA ASP A 424 -8.54 32.75 -41.23
C ASP A 424 -7.44 31.97 -41.97
N SER A 425 -7.83 30.88 -42.62
CA SER A 425 -7.02 30.24 -43.66
C SER A 425 -7.73 30.40 -44.98
N ASP A 426 -7.27 31.38 -45.76
CA ASP A 426 -7.57 31.52 -47.17
C ASP A 426 -7.19 30.24 -47.92
N THR A 427 -8.14 29.76 -48.71
CA THR A 427 -7.99 28.63 -49.63
C THR A 427 -7.73 29.20 -51.00
N GLU A 428 -6.50 29.08 -51.51
CA GLU A 428 -6.25 29.11 -52.94
C GLU A 428 -5.85 27.72 -53.43
N ALA A 429 -6.56 27.33 -54.47
CA ALA A 429 -6.47 26.09 -55.19
C ALA A 429 -5.24 26.10 -56.11
N GLU A 430 -4.59 24.94 -56.25
CA GLU A 430 -4.13 24.52 -57.56
C GLU A 430 -4.28 23.00 -57.69
N GLN A 431 -5.14 22.63 -58.65
CA GLN A 431 -5.23 21.30 -59.22
C GLN A 431 -3.95 21.06 -60.01
N ASP A 432 -3.38 19.86 -59.89
CA ASP A 432 -2.94 19.21 -61.13
C ASP A 432 -2.99 17.69 -61.04
N THR A 433 -3.74 17.17 -61.99
CA THR A 433 -3.97 15.75 -62.27
C THR A 433 -2.88 15.23 -63.20
N ALA A 434 -2.26 14.09 -62.88
CA ALA A 434 -1.80 13.17 -63.91
C ALA A 434 -1.67 11.73 -63.38
N SER A 435 -2.43 10.85 -64.02
CA SER A 435 -2.60 9.41 -63.82
C SER A 435 -1.35 8.56 -64.18
N PRO A 436 -1.37 7.24 -63.87
CA PRO A 436 -0.18 6.41 -63.72
C PRO A 436 0.20 5.66 -65.01
N LYS A 437 1.45 5.20 -65.04
CA LYS A 437 1.89 3.98 -65.73
C LYS A 437 2.86 3.21 -64.85
#